data_AF-A0A2G6HYU9-F1
#
_entry.id   AF-A0A2G6HYU9-F1
#
_cell.length_a   1.000
_cell.length_b   1.000
_cell.length_c   1.000
_cell.angle_alpha   90.00
_cell.angle_beta   90.00
_cell.angle_gamma   90.00
#
_symmetry.space_group_name_H-M   'P 1'
#
loop_
_entity.id
_entity.type
_entity.pdbx_description
1 polymer ?
#
loop_
_entity_poly.entity_id
_entity_poly.type
_entity_poly.pdbx_seq_one_letter_code
_entity_poly.pdbx_strand_id
1 'polypeptide(L)'
;MFKTARELKKFNSLPKDQRGIVFFSEGKSYWNTFKPVTDELIQRQIPFVFLSMDAADPGLSISAPGVSGFCVGKGSGFVYFMSMLNAG
;
A
#
# COMPACT_ATOMS: atom_id res chain seq x y z
N MET A 1 -0.83 10.49 -14.27
CA MET A 1 -0.39 9.30 -15.04
C MET A 1 1.08 8.94 -14.75
N PHE A 2 2.06 9.84 -14.95
CA PHE A 2 3.48 9.57 -14.66
C PHE A 2 3.79 9.15 -13.21
N LYS A 3 3.23 9.82 -12.21
CA LYS A 3 3.39 9.47 -10.78
C LYS A 3 2.92 8.03 -10.53
N THR A 4 1.74 7.68 -11.01
CA THR A 4 1.15 6.35 -10.85
C THR A 4 2.00 5.26 -11.51
N ALA A 5 2.47 5.48 -12.75
CA ALA A 5 3.35 4.51 -13.42
C ALA A 5 4.64 4.27 -12.64
N ARG A 6 5.21 5.33 -12.04
CA ARG A 6 6.38 5.22 -11.17
C ARG A 6 6.09 4.40 -9.91
N GLU A 7 4.98 4.65 -9.22
CA GLU A 7 4.61 3.88 -8.03
C GLU A 7 4.30 2.42 -8.39
N LEU A 8 3.66 2.15 -9.54
CA LEU A 8 3.41 0.78 -10.03
C LEU A 8 4.72 0.05 -10.32
N LYS A 9 5.70 0.72 -10.94
CA LYS A 9 7.03 0.16 -11.16
C LYS A 9 7.72 -0.22 -9.84
N LYS A 10 7.64 0.65 -8.82
CA LYS A 10 8.20 0.35 -7.50
C LYS A 10 7.48 -0.81 -6.83
N PHE A 11 6.14 -0.82 -6.85
CA PHE A 11 5.35 -1.93 -6.34
C PHE A 11 5.76 -3.25 -6.99
N ASN A 12 5.82 -3.30 -8.33
CA ASN A 12 6.23 -4.51 -9.05
C ASN A 12 7.69 -4.93 -8.83
N SER A 13 8.55 -4.01 -8.39
CA SER A 13 9.93 -4.31 -8.02
C SER A 13 10.07 -4.96 -6.63
N LEU A 14 9.01 -4.94 -5.81
CA LEU A 14 9.04 -5.61 -4.52
C LEU A 14 9.10 -7.14 -4.71
N PRO A 15 9.86 -7.84 -3.85
CA PRO A 15 9.85 -9.30 -3.76
C PRO A 15 8.41 -9.84 -3.64
N LYS A 16 8.14 -11.01 -4.21
CA LYS A 16 6.78 -11.59 -4.25
C LYS A 16 6.23 -11.87 -2.84
N ASP A 17 7.08 -12.38 -1.96
CA ASP A 17 6.79 -12.64 -0.55
C ASP A 17 6.41 -11.36 0.23
N GLN A 18 6.90 -10.18 -0.20
CA GLN A 18 6.51 -8.90 0.40
C GLN A 18 5.18 -8.35 -0.10
N ARG A 19 4.61 -8.93 -1.16
CA ARG A 19 3.35 -8.49 -1.78
C ARG A 19 2.19 -9.47 -1.57
N GLY A 20 2.33 -10.45 -0.68
CA GLY A 20 1.27 -11.43 -0.39
C GLY A 20 0.06 -10.82 0.33
N ILE A 21 0.25 -9.72 1.07
CA ILE A 21 -0.82 -8.98 1.74
C ILE A 21 -0.78 -7.52 1.26
N VAL A 22 -1.91 -7.04 0.73
CA VAL A 22 -2.05 -5.66 0.27
C VAL A 22 -3.31 -5.05 0.87
N PHE A 23 -3.14 -4.02 1.70
CA PHE A 23 -4.24 -3.19 2.16
C PHE A 23 -4.48 -2.05 1.19
N PHE A 24 -5.74 -1.75 0.93
CA PHE A 24 -6.14 -0.55 0.21
C PHE A 24 -7.02 0.34 1.10
N SER A 25 -6.65 1.61 1.21
CA SER A 25 -7.38 2.64 1.93
C SER A 25 -7.77 3.76 0.97
N GLU A 26 -9.04 4.18 0.98
CA GLU A 26 -9.47 5.37 0.25
C GLU A 26 -8.93 6.66 0.89
N GLY A 27 -8.54 6.61 2.16
CA GLY A 27 -7.85 7.69 2.84
C GLY A 27 -7.89 7.61 4.37
N LYS A 28 -7.33 8.65 5.01
CA LYS A 28 -7.02 8.67 6.45
C LYS A 28 -8.18 8.34 7.40
N SER A 29 -9.43 8.56 6.99
CA SER A 29 -10.61 8.25 7.81
C SER A 29 -10.72 6.77 8.17
N TYR A 30 -10.14 5.88 7.36
CA TYR A 30 -10.13 4.43 7.59
C TYR A 30 -8.92 3.95 8.39
N TRP A 31 -7.99 4.83 8.75
CA TRP A 31 -6.76 4.44 9.43
C TRP A 31 -7.02 3.66 10.73
N ASN A 32 -7.99 4.11 11.52
CA ASN A 32 -8.33 3.43 12.78
C ASN A 32 -8.86 2.00 12.58
N THR A 33 -9.40 1.69 11.39
CA THR A 33 -9.81 0.32 11.04
C THR A 33 -8.59 -0.56 10.72
N PHE A 34 -7.60 -0.02 10.02
CA PHE A 34 -6.41 -0.79 9.61
C PHE A 34 -5.36 -0.90 10.71
N LYS A 35 -5.19 0.15 11.51
CA LYS A 35 -4.15 0.25 12.55
C LYS A 35 -4.00 -1.02 13.41
N PRO A 36 -5.06 -1.57 14.03
CA PRO A 36 -4.90 -2.75 14.88
C PRO A 36 -4.39 -3.98 14.11
N VAL A 37 -4.81 -4.16 12.86
CA VAL A 37 -4.36 -5.27 12.03
C VAL A 37 -2.92 -5.06 11.57
N THR A 38 -2.58 -3.85 11.14
CA THR A 38 -1.20 -3.52 10.73
C THR A 38 -0.23 -3.64 11.90
N ASP A 39 -0.63 -3.23 13.10
CA ASP A 39 0.21 -3.33 14.30
C ASP A 39 0.52 -4.80 14.64
N GLU A 40 -0.47 -5.69 14.57
CA GLU A 40 -0.30 -7.11 14.82
C GLU A 40 0.59 -7.78 13.75
N LEU A 41 0.41 -7.43 12.47
CA LEU A 41 1.27 -7.95 11.39
C LEU A 41 2.72 -7.50 11.57
N ILE A 42 2.95 -6.23 11.96
CA ILE A 42 4.29 -5.73 12.29
C ILE A 42 4.89 -6.51 13.47
N GLN A 43 4.12 -6.72 14.53
CA GLN A 43 4.57 -7.48 15.71
C GLN A 43 4.98 -8.92 15.34
N ARG A 44 4.25 -9.54 14.41
CA ARG A 44 4.55 -10.89 13.89
C ARG A 44 5.60 -10.92 12.78
N GLN A 45 6.14 -9.76 12.39
CA GLN A 45 7.09 -9.61 11.27
C GLN A 45 6.53 -10.17 9.94
N ILE A 46 5.20 -10.05 9.74
CA ILE A 46 4.53 -10.45 8.50
C ILE A 46 4.57 -9.23 7.56
N PRO A 47 5.20 -9.35 6.38
CA PRO A 47 5.29 -8.25 5.44
C PRO A 47 3.94 -7.95 4.80
N PHE A 48 3.71 -6.67 4.47
CA PHE A 48 2.53 -6.23 3.74
C PHE A 48 2.78 -4.92 3.01
N VAL A 49 1.92 -4.64 2.04
CA VAL A 49 1.88 -3.36 1.33
C VAL A 49 0.65 -2.57 1.75
N PHE A 50 0.81 -1.27 2.02
CA PHE A 50 -0.27 -0.34 2.27
C PHE A 50 -0.45 0.63 1.09
N LEU A 51 -1.59 0.56 0.43
CA LEU A 51 -1.96 1.45 -0.67
C LEU A 51 -2.96 2.49 -0.17
N SER A 52 -2.76 3.75 -0.53
CA SER A 52 -3.76 4.79 -0.25
C SER A 52 -3.94 5.77 -1.39
N MET A 53 -5.17 6.28 -1.54
CA MET A 53 -5.45 7.42 -2.43
C MET A 53 -5.14 8.76 -1.77
N ASP A 54 -5.01 8.80 -0.44
CA ASP A 54 -4.75 10.01 0.34
C ASP A 54 -3.27 10.05 0.76
N ALA A 55 -2.55 11.08 0.35
CA ALA A 55 -1.15 11.25 0.72
C ALA A 55 -0.96 11.54 2.22
N ALA A 56 -2.03 11.96 2.91
CA ALA A 56 -2.03 12.22 4.35
C ALA A 56 -2.53 11.01 5.17
N ASP A 57 -2.73 9.85 4.55
CA ASP A 57 -3.11 8.62 5.26
C ASP A 57 -1.95 8.15 6.17
N PRO A 58 -2.16 8.06 7.50
CA PRO A 58 -1.12 7.62 8.42
C PRO A 58 -0.54 6.24 8.08
N GLY A 59 -1.33 5.36 7.43
CA GLY A 59 -0.85 4.05 7.00
C GLY A 59 0.28 4.09 5.97
N LEU A 60 0.46 5.22 5.26
CA LEU A 60 1.60 5.43 4.35
C LEU A 60 2.92 5.74 5.09
N SER A 61 2.83 6.14 6.37
CA SER A 61 4.00 6.52 7.18
C SER A 61 4.52 5.38 8.05
N ILE A 62 3.96 4.18 7.91
CA ILE A 62 4.42 3.00 8.64
C ILE A 62 5.88 2.70 8.25
N SER A 63 6.76 2.69 9.24
CA SER A 63 8.16 2.33 9.08
C SER A 63 8.44 1.05 9.85
N ALA A 64 8.45 -0.08 9.15
CA ALA A 64 8.75 -1.39 9.70
C ALA A 64 9.42 -2.28 8.63
N PRO A 65 10.27 -3.24 9.01
CA PRO A 65 10.84 -4.20 8.07
C PRO A 65 9.77 -4.95 7.28
N GLY A 66 9.92 -5.04 5.96
CA GLY A 66 8.95 -5.74 5.11
C GLY A 66 7.63 -5.00 4.86
N VAL A 67 7.49 -3.76 5.35
CA VAL A 67 6.31 -2.92 5.09
C VAL A 67 6.64 -1.86 4.04
N SER A 68 5.78 -1.73 3.03
CA SER A 68 5.89 -0.70 1.99
C SER A 68 4.59 0.08 1.82
N GLY A 69 4.69 1.40 1.67
CA GLY A 69 3.55 2.30 1.46
C GLY A 69 3.57 2.95 0.07
N PHE A 70 2.43 2.98 -0.63
CA PHE A 70 2.29 3.68 -1.91
C PHE A 70 1.04 4.56 -1.97
N CYS A 71 1.25 5.85 -2.21
CA CYS A 71 0.17 6.77 -2.55
C CYS A 71 -0.13 6.72 -4.05
N VAL A 72 -1.25 6.08 -4.42
CA VAL A 72 -1.64 5.84 -5.81
C VAL A 72 -2.47 6.99 -6.42
N GLY A 73 -2.96 7.91 -5.58
CA GLY A 73 -3.75 9.07 -5.98
C GLY A 73 -5.17 8.69 -6.42
N LYS A 74 -5.77 9.48 -7.31
CA LYS A 74 -7.17 9.33 -7.77
C LYS A 74 -7.26 9.34 -9.30
N GLY A 75 -8.44 9.00 -9.83
CA GLY A 75 -8.76 9.07 -11.27
C GLY A 75 -8.22 7.90 -12.09
N SER A 76 -8.02 8.09 -13.40
CA SER A 76 -7.63 7.02 -14.33
C SER A 76 -6.31 6.34 -13.98
N GLY A 77 -5.37 7.07 -13.36
CA GLY A 77 -4.12 6.48 -12.87
C GLY A 77 -4.36 5.45 -11.77
N PHE A 78 -5.23 5.76 -10.80
CA PHE A 78 -5.62 4.82 -9.76
C PHE A 78 -6.27 3.56 -10.36
N VAL A 79 -7.24 3.74 -11.27
CA VAL A 79 -7.91 2.62 -11.95
C VAL A 79 -6.90 1.72 -12.67
N TYR A 80 -5.96 2.32 -13.40
CA TYR A 80 -4.88 1.59 -14.07
C TYR A 80 -3.96 0.85 -13.10
N PHE A 81 -3.57 1.47 -11.99
CA PHE A 81 -2.76 0.81 -10.96
C PHE A 81 -3.49 -0.43 -10.42
N MET A 82 -4.77 -0.27 -10.06
CA MET A 82 -5.57 -1.35 -9.49
C MET A 82 -5.83 -2.47 -10.48
N SER A 83 -6.07 -2.16 -11.77
CA SER A 83 -6.22 -3.20 -12.80
C SER A 83 -4.95 -4.02 -13.05
N MET A 84 -3.79 -3.45 -12.70
CA MET A 84 -2.49 -4.11 -12.82
C MET A 84 -1.99 -4.66 -11.47
N LEU A 85 -2.78 -4.53 -10.40
CA LEU A 85 -2.39 -4.96 -9.08
C LEU A 85 -2.22 -6.48 -9.08
N ASN A 86 -1.03 -6.92 -8.67
CA ASN A 86 -0.69 -8.32 -8.54
C ASN A 86 -0.14 -8.56 -7.13
N ALA A 87 -1.03 -9.01 -6.25
CA ALA A 87 -0.64 -9.57 -4.96
C ALA A 87 -0.18 -11.02 -5.20
N GLY A 88 0.97 -11.36 -4.59
CA GLY A 88 1.75 -12.57 -4.87
C GLY A 88 0.99 -13.88 -4.71
#